data_AF-A0AAW6LP88-F1
#
_entry.id   AF-A0AAW6LP88-F1
#
_cell.length_a   1.000
_cell.length_b   1.000
_cell.length_c   1.000
_cell.angle_alpha   90.00
_cell.angle_beta   90.00
_cell.angle_gamma   90.00
#
_symmetry.space_group_name_H-M   'P 1'
#
loop_
_entity.id
_entity.type
_entity.pdbx_description
1 polymer ?
#
loop_
_entity_poly.entity_id
_entity_poly.type
_entity_poly.pdbx_seq_one_letter_code
_entity_poly.pdbx_strand_id
1 'polypeptide(L)'
;MKLFHRTTESAADAIIASQSWVSKENTQEVYFSSAQSGGEADGYGTAVLSVDVPVTVAHLDDEFPDGEQHFRVSIDDLAGRTIIRER
;
A
#
# COMPACT_ATOMS: atom_id res chain seq x y z
N MET A 1 10.62 -6.33 -0.49
CA MET A 1 10.22 -5.59 -1.70
C MET A 1 9.51 -4.33 -1.27
N LYS A 2 9.70 -3.25 -2.01
CA LYS A 2 9.01 -1.99 -1.74
C LYS A 2 7.64 -2.01 -2.42
N LEU A 3 6.61 -1.68 -1.66
CA LEU A 3 5.22 -1.65 -2.11
C LEU A 3 4.63 -0.26 -1.90
N PHE A 4 3.69 0.13 -2.74
CA PHE A 4 3.12 1.48 -2.77
C PHE A 4 1.60 1.45 -2.53
N HIS A 5 1.13 2.32 -1.65
CA HIS A 5 -0.30 2.50 -1.37
C HIS A 5 -0.72 3.92 -1.76
N ARG A 6 -1.71 4.02 -2.66
CA ARG A 6 -2.28 5.31 -3.07
C ARG A 6 -3.55 5.58 -2.30
N THR A 7 -3.67 6.81 -1.81
CA THR A 7 -4.80 7.22 -0.98
C THR A 7 -4.99 8.74 -1.01
N THR A 8 -5.98 9.24 -0.27
CA THR A 8 -6.19 10.67 -0.10
C THR A 8 -5.12 11.29 0.78
N GLU A 9 -4.80 12.57 0.55
CA GLU A 9 -3.86 13.36 1.37
C GLU A 9 -4.10 13.20 2.88
N SER A 10 -5.35 13.34 3.31
CA SER A 10 -5.77 13.23 4.71
C SER A 10 -5.58 11.83 5.31
N ALA A 11 -5.80 10.78 4.52
CA ALA A 11 -5.59 9.41 4.96
C ALA A 11 -4.10 9.11 5.05
N ALA A 12 -3.31 9.58 4.08
CA ALA A 12 -1.86 9.46 4.11
C ALA A 12 -1.26 10.16 5.34
N ASP A 13 -1.72 11.36 5.68
CA ASP A 13 -1.26 12.08 6.88
C ASP A 13 -1.60 11.32 8.17
N ALA A 14 -2.80 10.75 8.26
CA ALA A 14 -3.20 9.94 9.42
C ALA A 14 -2.37 8.65 9.56
N ILE A 15 -2.08 7.99 8.44
CA ILE A 15 -1.25 6.77 8.43
C ILE A 15 0.19 7.11 8.81
N ILE A 16 0.76 8.20 8.27
CA ILE A 16 2.12 8.63 8.58
C ILE A 16 2.24 9.05 10.04
N ALA A 17 1.28 9.81 10.57
CA ALA A 17 1.30 10.27 11.95
C ALA A 17 1.18 9.11 12.96
N SER A 18 0.39 8.08 12.62
CA SER A 18 0.19 6.91 13.49
C SER A 18 1.20 5.78 13.25
N GLN A 19 1.91 5.79 12.10
CA GLN A 19 2.69 4.65 11.60
C GLN A 19 1.89 3.34 11.61
N SER A 20 0.59 3.43 11.28
CA SER A 20 -0.31 2.28 11.32
C SER A 20 -1.30 2.33 10.17
N TRP A 21 -1.68 1.14 9.68
CA TRP A 21 -2.68 0.97 8.65
C TRP A 21 -4.04 0.70 9.25
N VAL A 22 -5.10 1.18 8.58
CA VAL A 22 -6.48 0.92 8.98
C VAL A 22 -7.27 0.49 7.75
N SER A 23 -7.73 -0.76 7.75
CA SER A 23 -8.65 -1.27 6.74
C SER A 23 -10.04 -0.69 6.98
N LYS A 24 -10.55 0.08 6.01
CA LYS A 24 -11.93 0.58 6.06
C LYS A 24 -12.97 -0.49 5.72
N GLU A 25 -12.55 -1.59 5.12
CA GLU A 25 -13.42 -2.70 4.71
C GLU A 25 -13.53 -3.81 5.75
N ASN A 26 -12.93 -3.61 6.94
CA ASN A 26 -12.89 -4.61 8.02
C ASN A 26 -12.31 -5.99 7.60
N THR A 27 -11.43 -6.01 6.59
CA THR A 27 -10.76 -7.23 6.11
C THR A 27 -9.44 -7.53 6.81
N GLN A 28 -8.92 -6.57 7.59
CA GLN A 28 -7.56 -6.60 8.17
C GLN A 28 -6.44 -6.67 7.13
N GLU A 29 -6.73 -6.33 5.87
CA GLU A 29 -5.77 -6.31 4.77
C GLU A 29 -5.55 -4.88 4.25
N VAL A 30 -4.38 -4.66 3.68
CA VAL A 30 -4.01 -3.42 2.99
C VAL A 30 -3.56 -3.79 1.58
N TYR A 31 -4.04 -3.02 0.60
CA TYR A 31 -3.75 -3.22 -0.80
C TYR A 31 -2.65 -2.28 -1.27
N PHE A 32 -1.75 -2.81 -2.09
CA PHE A 32 -0.57 -2.12 -2.60
C PHE A 32 -0.38 -2.42 -4.08
N SER A 33 0.29 -1.51 -4.77
CA SER A 33 0.85 -1.72 -6.10
C SER A 33 2.36 -1.91 -6.03
N SER A 34 2.92 -2.66 -6.99
CA SER A 34 4.35 -2.71 -7.27
C SER A 34 4.88 -1.42 -7.93
N ALA A 35 3.99 -0.59 -8.49
CA ALA A 35 4.30 0.67 -9.13
C ALA A 35 4.00 1.87 -8.21
N GLN A 36 4.89 2.87 -8.20
CA GLN A 36 4.70 4.10 -7.43
C GLN A 36 3.67 5.04 -8.07
N SER A 37 3.64 5.07 -9.40
CA SER A 37 2.80 5.96 -10.20
C SER A 37 2.47 5.32 -11.54
N GLY A 38 1.40 5.81 -12.16
CA GLY A 38 0.85 5.22 -13.38
C GLY A 38 -0.03 4.02 -13.07
N GLY A 39 -0.64 3.49 -14.13
CA GLY A 39 -1.40 2.25 -14.07
C GLY A 39 -2.72 2.37 -13.30
N GLU A 40 -3.18 1.24 -12.82
CA GLU A 40 -4.52 1.08 -12.23
C GLU A 40 -4.60 1.67 -10.81
N ALA A 41 -3.45 1.84 -10.14
CA ALA A 41 -3.42 2.43 -8.80
C ALA A 41 -3.68 3.96 -8.77
N ASP A 42 -3.54 4.67 -9.89
CA ASP A 42 -3.67 6.14 -9.92
C ASP A 42 -5.08 6.64 -9.53
N GLY A 43 -6.11 5.79 -9.65
CA GLY A 43 -7.49 6.12 -9.27
C GLY A 43 -7.75 6.27 -7.77
N TYR A 44 -6.85 5.79 -6.90
CA TYR A 44 -7.08 5.74 -5.44
C TYR A 44 -6.66 7.01 -4.69
N GLY A 45 -6.02 7.96 -5.37
CA GLY A 45 -5.69 9.28 -4.82
C GLY A 45 -4.31 9.79 -5.20
N THR A 46 -4.01 11.01 -4.76
CA THR A 46 -2.77 11.72 -5.11
C THR A 46 -1.61 11.42 -4.18
N ALA A 47 -1.89 11.02 -2.94
CA ALA A 47 -0.86 10.73 -1.97
C ALA A 47 -0.36 9.30 -2.16
N VAL A 48 0.96 9.14 -2.13
CA VAL A 48 1.62 7.84 -2.26
C VAL A 48 2.40 7.56 -0.99
N LEU A 49 2.11 6.41 -0.38
CA LEU A 49 2.86 5.86 0.74
C LEU A 49 3.64 4.65 0.27
N SER A 50 4.76 4.37 0.91
CA SER A 50 5.51 3.15 0.69
C SER A 50 5.90 2.44 1.97
N VAL A 51 6.11 1.14 1.86
CA VAL A 51 6.55 0.26 2.95
C VAL A 51 7.35 -0.90 2.37
N ASP A 52 8.41 -1.31 3.08
CA ASP A 52 9.17 -2.51 2.74
C ASP A 52 8.51 -3.76 3.35
N VAL A 53 8.13 -4.70 2.49
CA VAL A 53 7.40 -5.92 2.85
C VAL A 53 8.18 -7.17 2.38
N PRO A 54 8.35 -8.22 3.20
CA PRO A 54 8.88 -9.50 2.78
C PRO A 54 7.98 -10.14 1.72
N VAL A 55 8.59 -10.71 0.69
CA VAL A 55 7.83 -11.40 -0.38
C VAL A 55 6.97 -12.54 0.18
N THR A 56 7.38 -13.14 1.30
CA THR A 56 6.67 -14.26 1.94
C THR A 56 5.32 -13.88 2.55
N VAL A 57 5.05 -12.59 2.78
CA VAL A 57 3.79 -12.08 3.36
C VAL A 57 3.04 -11.17 2.39
N ALA A 58 3.61 -10.89 1.22
CA ALA A 58 2.94 -10.16 0.16
C ALA A 58 2.20 -11.17 -0.74
N HIS A 59 0.87 -11.12 -0.72
CA HIS A 59 0.05 -12.01 -1.51
C HIS A 59 -0.39 -11.29 -2.78
N LEU A 60 -0.04 -11.85 -3.94
CA LEU A 60 -0.50 -11.33 -5.23
C LEU A 60 -2.03 -11.39 -5.27
N ASP A 61 -2.64 -10.27 -5.62
CA ASP A 61 -4.09 -10.09 -5.73
C ASP A 61 -4.50 -9.97 -7.21
N ASP A 62 -3.78 -9.14 -7.98
CA ASP A 62 -4.00 -8.98 -9.42
C ASP A 62 -2.67 -8.71 -10.17
N GLU A 63 -2.66 -9.00 -11.46
CA GLU A 63 -1.53 -8.71 -12.37
C GLU A 63 -2.06 -8.12 -13.68
N PHE A 64 -1.53 -6.95 -14.04
CA PHE A 64 -1.97 -6.18 -15.19
C PHE A 64 -1.08 -6.41 -16.42
N PRO A 65 -1.59 -6.19 -17.65
CA PRO A 65 -0.83 -6.44 -18.88
C PRO A 65 0.46 -5.62 -19.04
N ASP A 66 0.60 -4.50 -18.33
CA ASP A 66 1.79 -3.66 -18.32
C ASP A 66 2.86 -4.10 -17.31
N GLY A 67 2.58 -5.16 -16.54
CA GLY A 67 3.44 -5.72 -15.51
C GLY A 67 3.23 -5.11 -14.12
N GLU A 68 2.28 -4.19 -13.94
CA GLU A 68 1.85 -3.78 -12.61
C GLU A 68 1.25 -4.98 -11.88
N GLN A 69 1.61 -5.14 -10.61
CA GLN A 69 1.10 -6.20 -9.74
C GLN A 69 0.51 -5.57 -8.50
N HIS A 70 -0.70 -5.98 -8.14
CA HIS A 70 -1.35 -5.59 -6.91
C HIS A 70 -1.21 -6.69 -5.87
N PHE A 71 -0.94 -6.28 -4.63
CA PHE A 71 -0.71 -7.18 -3.52
C PHE A 71 -1.61 -6.80 -2.35
N ARG A 72 -2.06 -7.81 -1.62
CA ARG A 72 -2.64 -7.65 -0.29
C ARG A 72 -1.69 -8.16 0.78
N VAL A 73 -1.64 -7.44 1.90
CA VAL A 73 -0.81 -7.76 3.06
C VAL A 73 -1.65 -7.56 4.31
N SER A 74 -1.54 -8.47 5.29
CA SER A 74 -2.23 -8.31 6.56
C SER A 74 -1.68 -7.11 7.35
N ILE A 75 -2.53 -6.42 8.11
CA ILE A 75 -2.10 -5.32 8.99
C ILE A 75 -1.10 -5.82 10.05
N ASP A 76 -1.27 -7.05 10.53
CA ASP A 76 -0.38 -7.65 11.52
C ASP A 76 1.04 -7.85 10.96
N ASP A 77 1.17 -8.28 9.70
CA ASP A 77 2.46 -8.41 9.02
C ASP A 77 3.13 -7.06 8.71
N LEU A 78 2.34 -5.98 8.72
CA LEU A 78 2.80 -4.60 8.54
C LEU A 78 3.15 -3.91 9.86
N ALA A 79 2.79 -4.50 11.01
CA ALA A 79 2.98 -3.88 12.32
C ALA A 79 4.47 -3.58 12.59
N GLY A 80 4.75 -2.35 13.02
CA GLY A 80 6.10 -1.89 13.33
C GLY A 80 6.99 -1.59 12.11
N ARG A 81 6.46 -1.72 10.88
CA ARG A 81 7.17 -1.28 9.68
C ARG A 81 7.10 0.23 9.53
N THR A 82 8.19 0.81 9.03
CA THR A 82 8.23 2.24 8.71
C THR A 82 7.42 2.51 7.45
N ILE A 83 6.49 3.45 7.57
CA ILE A 83 5.68 3.94 6.45
C ILE A 83 6.26 5.27 6.00
N ILE A 84 6.60 5.38 4.72
CA ILE A 84 7.26 6.55 4.14
C ILE A 84 6.28 7.24 3.21
N ARG A 85 6.24 8.58 3.28
CA ARG A 85 5.51 9.39 2.32
C ARG A 85 6.39 9.69 1.13
N GLU A 86 5.98 9.23 -0.05
CA GLU A 86 6.68 9.48 -1.31
C GLU A 86 6.33 10.87 -1.85
N ARG A 87 7.26 11.44 -2.62
CA ARG A 87 7.13 12.76 -3.25
C ARG A 87 6.76 12.65 -4.71
#